data_AF-A0A9W7EMW8-F1
#
_entry.id   AF-A0A9W7EMW8-F1
#
_cell.length_a   1.000
_cell.length_b   1.000
_cell.length_c   1.000
_cell.angle_alpha   90.00
_cell.angle_beta   90.00
_cell.angle_gamma   90.00
#
_symmetry.space_group_name_H-M   'P 1'
#
loop_
_entity.id
_entity.type
_entity.pdbx_description
1 polymer ?
#
loop_
_entity_poly.entity_id
_entity_poly.type
_entity_poly.pdbx_seq_one_letter_code
_entity_poly.pdbx_strand_id
1 'polypeptide(L)'
;MPKRKSASTSVPNSSSSKLDVSIISTLLKFVGEEGKAKKKVIKKLKKKHFGDEKKEAKKEAKRFLDRAIDANVVLLNGDVLSLPTTTTTTTTTTTASTSTTTDSSNKTKTKTLPLHKYILAPMVGASELPFRLLCRQYGAQAAYTPMISSARFSLPDEAEYRAQEFQTTASDRPLVAHFSANNASEMVKSAKYVENHCDAIDLNLGCPQRVAYIGHYGSYLLNDSDRPLVLSIVRSTCAAVSIPVFVKIRLLDTLPETIKLVKQLKEAGASLVAIHARYRASFERTGPGARDGAAMLDQVRDVKKAFPDFTIVSNGNIITYEDVKNNLEFTKADGVMSAEGILDNPALYVESLEGVSEETIERVKDPTNLALEYIELVRRYPATIRTVVFHTRRMLRDLLNRFQLMQDCIACETLDEVESIVNRVRKYCSDPDSFTYDAEKAKKAKEDLARKKEEEGKRKRYEERMKRKAKRENKPLDHYLNIGAELPSLFTIKTLKPLEQDKQKQVWNASHGQHCMAYHLWEGGCKRGRGCAFLHCDVGGFDEKEEVAG
;
A
#
# COMPACT_ATOMS: atom_id res chain seq x y z
N MET A 1 2.93 -66.93 -56.99
CA MET A 1 3.06 -67.99 -55.96
C MET A 1 4.41 -67.87 -55.28
N PRO A 2 4.61 -68.21 -53.99
CA PRO A 2 3.66 -68.18 -52.87
C PRO A 2 4.27 -67.61 -51.55
N LYS A 3 3.36 -67.24 -50.63
CA LYS A 3 3.41 -67.36 -49.16
C LYS A 3 4.63 -66.83 -48.37
N ARG A 4 4.35 -65.93 -47.40
CA ARG A 4 4.60 -66.18 -45.96
C ARG A 4 3.77 -65.26 -45.04
N LYS A 5 2.76 -65.85 -44.39
CA LYS A 5 2.30 -65.56 -43.00
C LYS A 5 3.44 -66.00 -42.04
N SER A 6 3.67 -65.56 -40.82
CA SER A 6 2.97 -64.83 -39.73
C SER A 6 4.10 -64.35 -38.79
N ALA A 7 4.00 -63.30 -37.97
CA ALA A 7 3.34 -63.35 -36.67
C ALA A 7 3.26 -61.95 -36.03
N SER A 8 2.26 -61.82 -35.18
CA SER A 8 1.77 -60.64 -34.45
C SER A 8 2.68 -60.10 -33.36
N THR A 9 2.66 -58.78 -33.15
CA THR A 9 2.48 -58.15 -31.82
C THR A 9 1.95 -56.73 -32.00
N SER A 10 0.66 -56.54 -31.69
CA SER A 10 -0.04 -55.26 -31.59
C SER A 10 0.09 -54.68 -30.18
N VAL A 11 0.38 -53.38 -30.09
CA VAL A 11 0.34 -52.56 -28.87
C VAL A 11 -1.11 -52.17 -28.55
N PRO A 12 -1.60 -52.30 -27.31
CA PRO A 12 -2.81 -51.62 -26.87
C PRO A 12 -2.58 -50.62 -25.73
N ASN A 13 -3.18 -49.44 -25.91
CA ASN A 13 -3.71 -48.44 -24.97
C ASN A 13 -3.42 -48.59 -23.47
N SER A 14 -2.80 -47.56 -22.87
CA SER A 14 -2.73 -47.37 -21.42
C SER A 14 -3.95 -46.62 -20.88
N SER A 15 -4.67 -47.29 -20.00
CA SER A 15 -5.78 -46.83 -19.18
C SER A 15 -5.38 -45.81 -18.10
N SER A 16 -6.35 -44.98 -17.75
CA SER A 16 -6.41 -44.05 -16.62
C SER A 16 -6.11 -44.70 -15.26
N SER A 17 -5.26 -44.06 -14.45
CA SER A 17 -5.14 -44.32 -13.01
C SER A 17 -5.77 -43.19 -12.22
N LYS A 18 -6.92 -43.49 -11.61
CA LYS A 18 -7.59 -42.68 -10.59
C LYS A 18 -6.62 -42.39 -9.44
N LEU A 19 -6.39 -41.12 -9.13
CA LEU A 19 -5.67 -40.71 -7.92
C LEU A 19 -6.58 -40.95 -6.72
N ASP A 20 -6.08 -41.69 -5.74
CA ASP A 20 -6.84 -42.21 -4.60
C ASP A 20 -7.20 -41.09 -3.61
N VAL A 21 -8.50 -40.84 -3.44
CA VAL A 21 -9.09 -39.79 -2.60
C VAL A 21 -8.69 -39.94 -1.11
N SER A 22 -8.25 -41.14 -0.71
CA SER A 22 -7.68 -41.44 0.60
C SER A 22 -6.41 -40.63 0.95
N ILE A 23 -5.56 -40.34 -0.04
CA ILE A 23 -4.27 -39.65 0.16
C ILE A 23 -4.50 -38.16 0.43
N ILE A 24 -5.49 -37.56 -0.24
CA ILE A 24 -5.84 -36.14 -0.10
C ILE A 24 -6.46 -35.87 1.28
N SER A 25 -7.32 -36.77 1.78
CA SER A 25 -7.89 -36.66 3.14
C SER A 25 -6.82 -36.74 4.23
N THR A 26 -5.80 -37.57 4.03
CA THR A 26 -4.68 -37.74 4.98
C THR A 26 -3.76 -36.51 4.98
N LEU A 27 -3.51 -35.91 3.82
CA LEU A 27 -2.73 -34.67 3.70
C LEU A 27 -3.45 -33.47 4.30
N LEU A 28 -4.77 -33.35 4.13
CA LEU A 28 -5.56 -32.28 4.73
C LEU A 28 -5.64 -32.38 6.26
N LYS A 29 -5.68 -33.61 6.82
CA LYS A 29 -5.53 -33.82 8.27
C LYS A 29 -4.13 -33.45 8.79
N PHE A 30 -3.10 -33.58 7.97
CA PHE A 30 -1.72 -33.23 8.33
C PHE A 30 -1.46 -31.73 8.35
N VAL A 31 -2.18 -30.95 7.52
CA VAL A 31 -2.10 -29.49 7.48
C VAL A 31 -2.89 -28.84 8.62
N GLY A 32 -3.89 -29.54 9.18
CA GLY A 32 -4.76 -29.03 10.25
C GLY A 32 -4.21 -29.06 11.69
N GLU A 33 -3.04 -29.66 11.95
CA GLU A 33 -2.49 -29.79 13.32
C GLU A 33 -1.05 -29.26 13.50
N GLU A 34 -0.68 -28.17 12.82
CA GLU A 34 0.63 -27.51 13.07
C GLU A 34 0.59 -26.47 14.20
N GLY A 35 0.71 -26.93 15.45
CA GLY A 35 0.93 -26.04 16.59
C GLY A 35 1.80 -26.59 17.73
N LYS A 36 1.81 -27.91 17.99
CA LYS A 36 2.49 -28.46 19.19
C LYS A 36 3.49 -29.60 18.94
N ALA A 37 3.64 -30.10 17.72
CA ALA A 37 4.52 -31.25 17.43
C ALA A 37 5.98 -30.90 17.03
N LYS A 38 6.29 -29.62 16.72
CA LYS A 38 7.61 -29.20 16.20
C LYS A 38 8.79 -29.47 17.15
N LYS A 39 8.61 -29.40 18.49
CA LYS A 39 9.73 -29.56 19.44
C LYS A 39 10.11 -31.02 19.76
N LYS A 40 9.20 -32.00 19.64
CA LYS A 40 9.47 -33.41 19.99
C LYS A 40 10.04 -34.22 18.81
N VAL A 41 9.65 -33.90 17.57
CA VAL A 41 10.10 -34.62 16.36
C VAL A 41 11.49 -34.16 15.91
N ILE A 42 11.82 -32.86 16.00
CA ILE A 42 13.16 -32.34 15.68
C ILE A 42 14.25 -32.92 16.61
N LYS A 43 13.90 -33.21 17.88
CA LYS A 43 14.83 -33.85 18.83
C LYS A 43 15.06 -35.35 18.53
N LYS A 44 14.11 -36.02 17.87
CA LYS A 44 14.25 -37.42 17.41
C LYS A 44 14.91 -37.53 16.02
N LEU A 45 14.72 -36.56 15.13
CA LEU A 45 15.28 -36.57 13.77
C LEU A 45 16.76 -36.17 13.68
N LYS A 46 17.35 -35.53 14.71
CA LYS A 46 18.80 -35.25 14.78
C LYS A 46 19.68 -36.52 14.88
N LYS A 47 19.10 -37.73 14.98
CA LYS A 47 19.84 -38.97 15.24
C LYS A 47 19.92 -39.97 14.08
N LYS A 48 19.48 -39.65 12.86
CA LYS A 48 19.66 -40.55 11.68
C LYS A 48 19.97 -39.76 10.39
N HIS A 49 21.05 -40.16 9.72
CA HIS A 49 21.51 -39.64 8.43
C HIS A 49 20.56 -40.02 7.28
N PHE A 50 20.00 -39.03 6.56
CA PHE A 50 19.53 -39.18 5.19
C PHE A 50 19.70 -37.84 4.44
N GLY A 51 20.64 -37.79 3.51
CA GLY A 51 21.09 -36.56 2.83
C GLY A 51 20.41 -36.26 1.49
N ASP A 52 19.80 -37.24 0.82
CA ASP A 52 19.41 -37.09 -0.59
C ASP A 52 17.89 -36.98 -0.84
N GLU A 53 17.04 -37.54 0.00
CA GLU A 53 15.56 -37.46 -0.16
C GLU A 53 15.03 -36.03 0.03
N LYS A 54 15.74 -35.20 0.80
CA LYS A 54 15.35 -33.80 1.07
C LYS A 54 15.51 -32.89 -0.16
N LYS A 55 16.38 -33.29 -1.10
CA LYS A 55 16.65 -32.53 -2.32
C LYS A 55 15.58 -32.82 -3.38
N GLU A 56 15.14 -34.07 -3.48
CA GLU A 56 14.09 -34.47 -4.41
C GLU A 56 12.72 -33.96 -3.96
N ALA A 57 12.40 -34.03 -2.66
CA ALA A 57 11.17 -33.45 -2.11
C ALA A 57 11.08 -31.92 -2.34
N LYS A 58 12.21 -31.20 -2.26
CA LYS A 58 12.26 -29.76 -2.60
C LYS A 58 12.06 -29.50 -4.09
N LYS A 59 12.59 -30.37 -4.95
CA LYS A 59 12.48 -30.25 -6.41
C LYS A 59 11.06 -30.54 -6.89
N GLU A 60 10.40 -31.50 -6.25
CA GLU A 60 9.01 -31.87 -6.52
C GLU A 60 8.02 -30.82 -5.99
N ALA A 61 8.26 -30.26 -4.80
CA ALA A 61 7.51 -29.11 -4.28
C ALA A 61 7.65 -27.87 -5.19
N LYS A 62 8.84 -27.62 -5.74
CA LYS A 62 9.06 -26.53 -6.69
C LYS A 62 8.30 -26.77 -8.00
N ARG A 63 8.36 -27.99 -8.57
CA ARG A 63 7.58 -28.36 -9.77
C ARG A 63 6.07 -28.29 -9.54
N PHE A 64 5.60 -28.56 -8.33
CA PHE A 64 4.20 -28.41 -7.96
C PHE A 64 3.81 -26.92 -7.91
N LEU A 65 4.66 -26.08 -7.31
CA LEU A 65 4.45 -24.63 -7.25
C LEU A 65 4.48 -23.97 -8.63
N ASP A 66 5.44 -24.35 -9.49
CA ASP A 66 5.55 -23.83 -10.86
C ASP A 66 4.31 -24.20 -11.70
N ARG A 67 3.76 -25.42 -11.52
CA ARG A 67 2.51 -25.85 -12.18
C ARG A 67 1.26 -25.17 -11.61
N ALA A 68 1.25 -24.79 -10.33
CA ALA A 68 0.16 -24.02 -9.73
C ALA A 68 0.16 -22.56 -10.23
N ILE A 69 1.35 -22.00 -10.52
CA ILE A 69 1.53 -20.66 -11.09
C ILE A 69 1.06 -20.63 -12.56
N ASP A 70 1.43 -21.63 -13.38
CA ASP A 70 1.00 -21.72 -14.79
C ASP A 70 -0.51 -21.99 -14.95
N ALA A 71 -1.16 -22.55 -13.94
CA ALA A 71 -2.60 -22.82 -13.95
C ALA A 71 -3.49 -21.61 -13.61
N ASN A 72 -2.91 -20.40 -13.42
CA ASN A 72 -3.64 -19.17 -13.11
C ASN A 72 -4.57 -19.30 -11.89
N VAL A 73 -4.15 -20.09 -10.90
CA VAL A 73 -4.87 -20.27 -9.64
C VAL A 73 -4.34 -19.23 -8.64
N VAL A 74 -5.01 -18.07 -8.63
CA VAL A 74 -5.02 -17.23 -7.42
C VAL A 74 -5.72 -18.05 -6.34
N LEU A 75 -5.02 -18.42 -5.28
CA LEU A 75 -5.64 -19.00 -4.09
C LEU A 75 -6.53 -17.92 -3.44
N LEU A 76 -7.77 -17.82 -3.91
CA LEU A 76 -8.86 -17.16 -3.21
C LEU A 76 -9.43 -18.17 -2.21
N ASN A 77 -9.41 -17.78 -0.95
CA ASN A 77 -9.74 -18.59 0.21
C ASN A 77 -11.15 -19.21 0.12
N GLY A 78 -11.21 -20.54 0.07
CA GLY A 78 -12.12 -21.30 0.94
C GLY A 78 -13.52 -21.67 0.46
N ASP A 79 -14.10 -21.03 -0.56
CA ASP A 79 -15.47 -21.36 -0.98
C ASP A 79 -15.55 -21.84 -2.45
N VAL A 80 -15.97 -23.09 -2.64
CA VAL A 80 -16.27 -23.66 -3.97
C VAL A 80 -17.69 -23.25 -4.36
N LEU A 81 -17.82 -22.20 -5.16
CA LEU A 81 -19.08 -21.89 -5.86
C LEU A 81 -19.19 -22.80 -7.09
N SER A 82 -20.16 -23.71 -7.07
CA SER A 82 -20.52 -24.56 -8.21
C SER A 82 -21.19 -23.73 -9.31
N LEU A 83 -20.68 -23.84 -10.56
CA LEU A 83 -21.36 -23.31 -11.74
C LEU A 83 -22.25 -24.39 -12.41
N PRO A 84 -23.41 -24.01 -12.98
CA PRO A 84 -24.34 -24.95 -13.60
C PRO A 84 -23.79 -25.50 -14.91
N THR A 85 -24.04 -26.79 -15.13
CA THR A 85 -23.56 -27.56 -16.29
C THR A 85 -24.43 -27.27 -17.51
N THR A 86 -23.87 -26.65 -18.55
CA THR A 86 -24.57 -26.43 -19.83
C THR A 86 -24.41 -27.66 -20.71
N THR A 87 -25.51 -28.40 -20.91
CA THR A 87 -25.62 -29.50 -21.87
C THR A 87 -25.43 -28.98 -23.30
N THR A 88 -24.48 -29.55 -24.02
CA THR A 88 -24.23 -29.27 -25.44
C THR A 88 -25.25 -30.01 -26.30
N THR A 89 -26.09 -29.28 -27.03
CA THR A 89 -26.86 -29.82 -28.16
C THR A 89 -26.27 -29.27 -29.45
N THR A 90 -25.71 -30.15 -30.25
CA THR A 90 -25.20 -29.91 -31.60
C THR A 90 -26.36 -29.64 -32.54
N THR A 91 -26.33 -28.56 -33.32
CA THR A 91 -27.09 -28.49 -34.57
C THR A 91 -26.32 -27.72 -35.64
N THR A 92 -26.52 -28.22 -36.84
CA THR A 92 -25.81 -28.16 -38.10
C THR A 92 -25.69 -26.77 -38.74
N THR A 93 -24.61 -26.64 -39.51
CA THR A 93 -24.20 -25.59 -40.44
C THR A 93 -25.28 -25.16 -41.45
N THR A 94 -25.42 -23.85 -41.66
CA THR A 94 -25.80 -23.30 -42.97
C THR A 94 -24.95 -22.07 -43.27
N THR A 95 -24.26 -22.14 -44.40
CA THR A 95 -23.42 -21.11 -45.02
C THR A 95 -24.24 -19.91 -45.50
N ALA A 96 -23.75 -18.70 -45.20
CA ALA A 96 -24.05 -17.50 -45.99
C ALA A 96 -22.82 -16.58 -46.01
N SER A 97 -22.36 -16.29 -47.22
CA SER A 97 -21.29 -15.37 -47.57
C SER A 97 -21.72 -13.91 -47.39
N THR A 98 -20.91 -13.07 -46.75
CA THR A 98 -20.85 -11.64 -47.12
C THR A 98 -19.56 -10.95 -46.66
N SER A 99 -18.86 -10.41 -47.67
CA SER A 99 -17.99 -9.23 -47.70
C SER A 99 -17.16 -8.86 -46.46
N THR A 100 -15.85 -8.99 -46.64
CA THR A 100 -14.79 -8.25 -45.94
C THR A 100 -14.97 -6.72 -46.04
N THR A 101 -15.21 -6.07 -44.91
CA THR A 101 -14.80 -4.69 -44.66
C THR A 101 -13.96 -4.67 -43.39
N THR A 102 -12.70 -4.26 -43.55
CA THR A 102 -11.76 -4.02 -42.46
C THR A 102 -12.17 -2.74 -41.74
N ASP A 103 -12.87 -2.86 -40.62
CA ASP A 103 -13.10 -1.76 -39.69
C ASP A 103 -12.07 -1.83 -38.54
N SER A 104 -11.06 -0.98 -38.63
CA SER A 104 -10.07 -0.75 -37.58
C SER A 104 -10.63 0.23 -36.55
N SER A 105 -11.65 -0.16 -35.77
CA SER A 105 -12.16 0.70 -34.70
C SER A 105 -12.80 -0.05 -33.54
N ASN A 106 -12.22 -1.18 -33.12
CA ASN A 106 -12.63 -1.84 -31.87
C ASN A 106 -12.01 -1.12 -30.65
N LYS A 107 -12.37 0.15 -30.42
CA LYS A 107 -12.16 0.81 -29.12
C LYS A 107 -13.17 0.20 -28.16
N THR A 108 -12.72 -0.77 -27.37
CA THR A 108 -13.46 -1.32 -26.24
C THR A 108 -13.99 -0.15 -25.41
N LYS A 109 -15.32 0.01 -25.29
CA LYS A 109 -15.91 1.09 -24.49
C LYS A 109 -15.40 0.96 -23.06
N THR A 110 -14.67 1.97 -22.58
CA THR A 110 -14.23 2.05 -21.20
C THR A 110 -15.46 2.02 -20.29
N LYS A 111 -15.47 1.14 -19.29
CA LYS A 111 -16.52 1.09 -18.27
C LYS A 111 -16.60 2.43 -17.56
N THR A 112 -17.80 2.91 -17.28
CA THR A 112 -18.00 4.11 -16.47
C THR A 112 -18.17 3.70 -15.01
N LEU A 113 -17.38 4.29 -14.10
CA LEU A 113 -17.62 4.13 -12.67
C LEU A 113 -18.66 5.17 -12.22
N PRO A 114 -19.71 4.79 -11.47
CA PRO A 114 -20.64 5.74 -10.88
C PRO A 114 -19.92 6.75 -10.00
N LEU A 115 -20.52 7.94 -9.84
CA LEU A 115 -19.97 8.93 -8.94
C LEU A 115 -20.11 8.47 -7.49
N HIS A 116 -18.98 8.43 -6.77
CA HIS A 116 -18.93 8.16 -5.33
C HIS A 116 -18.62 9.45 -4.58
N LYS A 117 -19.45 9.79 -3.61
CA LYS A 117 -19.32 11.01 -2.82
C LYS A 117 -18.36 10.84 -1.64
N TYR A 118 -18.35 9.68 -0.99
CA TYR A 118 -17.60 9.45 0.24
C TYR A 118 -16.46 8.45 0.01
N ILE A 119 -15.22 8.94 0.03
CA ILE A 119 -14.07 8.19 -0.47
C ILE A 119 -12.98 8.04 0.60
N LEU A 120 -12.52 6.81 0.81
CA LEU A 120 -11.31 6.53 1.59
C LEU A 120 -10.06 6.79 0.72
N ALA A 121 -9.18 7.69 1.17
CA ALA A 121 -7.95 8.06 0.49
C ALA A 121 -6.91 6.92 0.45
N PRO A 122 -6.00 6.93 -0.55
CA PRO A 122 -4.84 6.05 -0.54
C PRO A 122 -3.84 6.50 0.53
N MET A 123 -3.40 5.55 1.36
CA MET A 123 -2.43 5.79 2.42
C MET A 123 -1.47 4.59 2.55
N VAL A 124 -0.17 4.84 2.41
CA VAL A 124 0.86 3.82 2.59
C VAL A 124 0.78 3.26 4.01
N GLY A 125 0.60 1.94 4.12
CA GLY A 125 0.51 1.23 5.40
C GLY A 125 -0.73 1.56 6.25
N ALA A 126 -1.76 2.18 5.66
CA ALA A 126 -2.96 2.60 6.39
C ALA A 126 -4.27 2.56 5.57
N SER A 127 -4.28 1.88 4.43
CA SER A 127 -5.47 1.68 3.58
C SER A 127 -5.54 0.26 3.03
N GLU A 128 -5.01 -0.69 3.77
CA GLU A 128 -5.05 -2.13 3.51
C GLU A 128 -6.47 -2.70 3.61
N LEU A 129 -6.66 -3.91 3.09
CA LEU A 129 -7.98 -4.51 2.87
C LEU A 129 -8.88 -4.50 4.15
N PRO A 130 -8.44 -4.98 5.33
CA PRO A 130 -9.22 -4.86 6.57
C PRO A 130 -9.76 -3.47 6.85
N PHE A 131 -8.92 -2.45 6.71
CA PHE A 131 -9.31 -1.07 6.99
C PHE A 131 -10.31 -0.54 5.96
N ARG A 132 -10.11 -0.87 4.67
CA ARG A 132 -11.09 -0.50 3.63
C ARG A 132 -12.45 -1.14 3.89
N LEU A 133 -12.47 -2.43 4.26
CA LEU A 133 -13.71 -3.13 4.59
C LEU A 133 -14.42 -2.50 5.79
N LEU A 134 -13.68 -2.09 6.82
CA LEU A 134 -14.25 -1.38 7.97
C LEU A 134 -14.89 -0.06 7.55
N CYS A 135 -14.17 0.78 6.81
CA CYS A 135 -14.72 2.06 6.35
C CYS A 135 -15.95 1.88 5.44
N ARG A 136 -15.99 0.81 4.64
CA ARG A 136 -17.15 0.48 3.79
C ARG A 136 -18.39 0.14 4.58
N GLN A 137 -18.25 -0.57 5.71
CA GLN A 137 -19.37 -0.86 6.62
C GLN A 137 -20.05 0.42 7.13
N TYR A 138 -19.30 1.53 7.15
CA TYR A 138 -19.74 2.81 7.68
C TYR A 138 -19.76 3.93 6.63
N GLY A 139 -20.11 3.59 5.38
CA GLY A 139 -20.49 4.59 4.38
C GLY A 139 -19.39 5.02 3.40
N ALA A 140 -18.17 4.48 3.47
CA ALA A 140 -17.21 4.67 2.38
C ALA A 140 -17.70 3.97 1.10
N GLN A 141 -17.99 4.77 0.06
CA GLN A 141 -18.57 4.31 -1.19
C GLN A 141 -17.51 3.86 -2.19
N ALA A 142 -16.31 4.44 -2.12
CA ALA A 142 -15.13 3.97 -2.84
C ALA A 142 -13.91 4.01 -1.92
N ALA A 143 -12.96 3.11 -2.16
CA ALA A 143 -11.72 3.07 -1.41
C ALA A 143 -10.54 2.86 -2.36
N TYR A 144 -9.40 3.41 -1.97
CA TYR A 144 -8.16 3.27 -2.70
C TYR A 144 -7.26 2.26 -2.01
N THR A 145 -6.48 1.51 -2.78
CA THR A 145 -5.39 0.70 -2.23
C THR A 145 -4.34 1.61 -1.55
N PRO A 146 -3.41 1.04 -0.77
CA PRO A 146 -2.15 1.71 -0.50
C PRO A 146 -1.46 2.11 -1.81
N MET A 147 -0.51 3.03 -1.75
CA MET A 147 0.26 3.42 -2.93
C MET A 147 1.19 2.28 -3.34
N ILE A 148 1.01 1.77 -4.55
CA ILE A 148 1.76 0.64 -5.11
C ILE A 148 2.82 1.16 -6.09
N SER A 149 4.06 0.65 -5.99
CA SER A 149 5.10 0.95 -6.97
C SER A 149 4.84 0.22 -8.27
N SER A 150 4.46 0.93 -9.33
CA SER A 150 4.25 0.31 -10.66
C SER A 150 5.52 -0.32 -11.22
N ALA A 151 6.69 0.26 -10.94
CA ALA A 151 7.98 -0.31 -11.34
C ALA A 151 8.15 -1.72 -10.78
N ARG A 152 8.07 -1.88 -9.45
CA ARG A 152 8.19 -3.19 -8.78
C ARG A 152 7.04 -4.13 -9.13
N PHE A 153 5.81 -3.63 -9.14
CA PHE A 153 4.63 -4.44 -9.40
C PHE A 153 4.64 -5.07 -10.81
N SER A 154 5.26 -4.38 -11.79
CA SER A 154 5.38 -4.85 -13.17
C SER A 154 6.44 -5.93 -13.39
N LEU A 155 7.33 -6.18 -12.43
CA LEU A 155 8.41 -7.17 -12.54
C LEU A 155 7.86 -8.60 -12.37
N PRO A 156 8.22 -9.55 -13.23
CA PRO A 156 7.65 -10.90 -13.20
C PRO A 156 7.92 -11.64 -11.89
N ASP A 157 9.10 -11.45 -11.30
CA ASP A 157 9.62 -12.10 -10.10
C ASP A 157 9.14 -11.48 -8.78
N GLU A 158 8.40 -10.36 -8.82
CA GLU A 158 7.86 -9.66 -7.64
C GLU A 158 6.46 -10.16 -7.23
N ALA A 159 6.22 -11.48 -7.29
CA ALA A 159 4.92 -12.07 -6.94
C ALA A 159 4.52 -11.86 -5.47
N GLU A 160 5.49 -11.93 -4.55
CA GLU A 160 5.29 -11.69 -3.12
C GLU A 160 4.89 -10.23 -2.86
N TYR A 161 5.57 -9.28 -3.50
CA TYR A 161 5.22 -7.86 -3.44
C TYR A 161 3.79 -7.61 -3.94
N ARG A 162 3.39 -8.22 -5.08
CA ARG A 162 2.02 -8.10 -5.59
C ARG A 162 0.98 -8.62 -4.60
N ALA A 163 1.22 -9.80 -4.00
CA ALA A 163 0.31 -10.41 -3.04
C ALA A 163 0.20 -9.61 -1.73
N GLN A 164 1.29 -8.95 -1.32
CA GLN A 164 1.32 -8.11 -0.13
C GLN A 164 0.61 -6.77 -0.34
N GLU A 165 0.91 -6.07 -1.43
CA GLU A 165 0.46 -4.68 -1.65
C GLU A 165 -0.92 -4.59 -2.33
N PHE A 166 -1.34 -5.64 -3.05
CA PHE A 166 -2.65 -5.70 -3.71
C PHE A 166 -3.48 -6.88 -3.19
N GLN A 167 -4.24 -6.62 -2.13
CA GLN A 167 -5.24 -7.53 -1.57
C GLN A 167 -6.64 -6.98 -1.85
N THR A 168 -7.61 -7.82 -2.20
CA THR A 168 -9.01 -7.40 -2.44
C THR A 168 -10.00 -8.56 -2.27
N THR A 169 -11.29 -8.25 -2.17
CA THR A 169 -12.42 -9.20 -2.19
C THR A 169 -13.60 -8.62 -2.98
N ALA A 170 -14.63 -9.42 -3.25
CA ALA A 170 -15.84 -8.93 -3.90
C ALA A 170 -16.52 -7.79 -3.10
N SER A 171 -16.48 -7.86 -1.76
CA SER A 171 -17.03 -6.83 -0.86
C SER A 171 -16.19 -5.55 -0.79
N ASP A 172 -14.98 -5.55 -1.35
CA ASP A 172 -14.09 -4.38 -1.37
C ASP A 172 -14.26 -3.53 -2.64
N ARG A 173 -15.37 -3.68 -3.37
CA ARG A 173 -15.67 -2.88 -4.57
C ARG A 173 -16.73 -1.82 -4.26
N PRO A 174 -16.67 -0.62 -4.87
CA PRO A 174 -15.71 -0.18 -5.88
C PRO A 174 -14.30 0.15 -5.36
N LEU A 175 -13.27 -0.45 -5.96
CA LEU A 175 -11.85 -0.32 -5.58
C LEU A 175 -11.07 0.49 -6.61
N VAL A 176 -10.21 1.40 -6.16
CA VAL A 176 -9.27 2.14 -7.01
C VAL A 176 -7.84 1.69 -6.73
N ALA A 177 -7.16 1.13 -7.73
CA ALA A 177 -5.76 0.74 -7.61
C ALA A 177 -4.84 1.95 -7.80
N HIS A 178 -4.14 2.35 -6.74
CA HIS A 178 -3.38 3.59 -6.69
C HIS A 178 -1.88 3.35 -6.88
N PHE A 179 -1.31 3.83 -8.00
CA PHE A 179 0.07 3.58 -8.36
C PHE A 179 0.95 4.83 -8.29
N SER A 180 2.18 4.67 -7.82
CA SER A 180 3.29 5.57 -8.16
C SER A 180 3.99 5.07 -9.43
N ALA A 181 4.23 5.97 -10.38
CA ALA A 181 4.86 5.64 -11.65
C ALA A 181 5.66 6.82 -12.19
N ASN A 182 6.73 6.52 -12.91
CA ASN A 182 7.49 7.46 -13.74
C ASN A 182 7.88 6.84 -15.09
N ASN A 183 7.29 5.68 -15.44
CA ASN A 183 7.47 4.98 -16.70
C ASN A 183 6.12 4.47 -17.22
N ALA A 184 5.78 4.82 -18.46
CA ALA A 184 4.49 4.46 -19.04
C ALA A 184 4.31 2.95 -19.27
N SER A 185 5.38 2.23 -19.65
CA SER A 185 5.32 0.79 -19.91
C SER A 185 5.07 0.00 -18.62
N GLU A 186 5.79 0.34 -17.55
CA GLU A 186 5.63 -0.28 -16.23
C GLU A 186 4.25 -0.01 -15.63
N MET A 187 3.75 1.22 -15.78
CA MET A 187 2.40 1.59 -15.39
C MET A 187 1.34 0.77 -16.14
N VAL A 188 1.45 0.65 -17.46
CA VAL A 188 0.51 -0.13 -18.29
C VAL A 188 0.50 -1.60 -17.88
N LYS A 189 1.68 -2.21 -17.68
CA LYS A 189 1.78 -3.62 -17.22
C LYS A 189 1.09 -3.81 -15.87
N SER A 190 1.35 -2.92 -14.92
CA SER A 190 0.75 -2.99 -13.58
C SER A 190 -0.76 -2.79 -13.61
N ALA A 191 -1.23 -1.80 -14.38
CA ALA A 191 -2.65 -1.52 -14.57
C ALA A 191 -3.38 -2.71 -15.20
N LYS A 192 -2.78 -3.35 -16.22
CA LYS A 192 -3.32 -4.55 -16.87
C LYS A 192 -3.45 -5.75 -15.93
N TYR A 193 -2.50 -5.91 -15.03
CA TYR A 193 -2.52 -7.00 -14.06
C TYR A 193 -3.72 -6.89 -13.10
N VAL A 194 -4.06 -5.67 -12.65
CA VAL A 194 -5.14 -5.46 -11.66
C VAL A 194 -6.50 -5.12 -12.27
N GLU A 195 -6.59 -4.89 -13.59
CA GLU A 195 -7.78 -4.38 -14.29
C GLU A 195 -9.07 -5.17 -13.98
N ASN A 196 -8.97 -6.49 -13.85
CA ASN A 196 -10.13 -7.34 -13.55
C ASN A 196 -10.48 -7.44 -12.05
N HIS A 197 -9.66 -6.83 -11.20
CA HIS A 197 -9.75 -6.92 -9.74
C HIS A 197 -10.07 -5.58 -9.07
N CYS A 198 -10.03 -4.47 -9.81
CA CYS A 198 -10.47 -3.15 -9.35
C CYS A 198 -11.48 -2.53 -10.32
N ASP A 199 -11.95 -1.33 -10.00
CA ASP A 199 -12.95 -0.60 -10.79
C ASP A 199 -12.37 0.67 -11.42
N ALA A 200 -11.20 1.11 -10.98
CA ALA A 200 -10.42 2.18 -11.62
C ALA A 200 -8.92 2.03 -11.33
N ILE A 201 -8.10 2.68 -12.15
CA ILE A 201 -6.66 2.85 -11.95
C ILE A 201 -6.41 4.31 -11.60
N ASP A 202 -5.58 4.62 -10.59
CA ASP A 202 -5.21 5.99 -10.25
C ASP A 202 -3.70 6.21 -10.28
N LEU A 203 -3.27 7.32 -10.89
CA LEU A 203 -1.88 7.76 -10.85
C LEU A 203 -1.65 8.75 -9.70
N ASN A 204 -0.74 8.41 -8.80
CA ASN A 204 -0.26 9.31 -7.76
C ASN A 204 0.62 10.41 -8.35
N LEU A 205 0.18 11.65 -8.21
CA LEU A 205 0.93 12.88 -8.48
C LEU A 205 0.97 13.79 -7.25
N GLY A 206 0.78 13.23 -6.05
CA GLY A 206 0.54 13.99 -4.83
C GLY A 206 1.46 13.64 -3.65
N CYS A 207 2.17 12.51 -3.67
CA CYS A 207 3.04 12.10 -2.56
C CYS A 207 4.22 13.10 -2.39
N PRO A 208 4.37 13.76 -1.23
CA PRO A 208 5.45 14.72 -0.99
C PRO A 208 6.61 14.11 -0.16
N GLN A 209 6.63 12.79 0.02
CA GLN A 209 7.61 12.13 0.88
C GLN A 209 8.98 12.04 0.21
N ARG A 210 10.02 11.90 1.03
CA ARG A 210 11.41 11.80 0.57
C ARG A 210 11.63 10.62 -0.38
N VAL A 211 10.97 9.49 -0.15
CA VAL A 211 11.02 8.33 -1.06
C VAL A 211 10.51 8.67 -2.46
N ALA A 212 9.47 9.51 -2.57
CA ALA A 212 8.94 9.97 -3.86
C ALA A 212 9.87 10.96 -4.56
N TYR A 213 10.60 11.76 -3.79
CA TYR A 213 11.65 12.62 -4.32
C TYR A 213 12.78 11.80 -4.94
N ILE A 214 13.32 10.83 -4.19
CA ILE A 214 14.43 9.96 -4.63
C ILE A 214 14.01 9.12 -5.83
N GLY A 215 12.80 8.55 -5.80
CA GLY A 215 12.29 7.73 -6.90
C GLY A 215 11.73 8.52 -8.08
N HIS A 216 11.74 9.86 -8.04
CA HIS A 216 11.17 10.76 -9.04
C HIS A 216 9.74 10.38 -9.46
N TYR A 217 8.83 10.32 -8.49
CA TYR A 217 7.40 10.07 -8.71
C TYR A 217 6.52 10.97 -7.82
N GLY A 218 5.20 10.82 -7.91
CA GLY A 218 4.28 11.54 -7.03
C GLY A 218 4.32 13.04 -7.27
N SER A 219 4.41 13.84 -6.20
CA SER A 219 4.38 15.30 -6.32
C SER A 219 5.56 15.89 -7.11
N TYR A 220 6.64 15.13 -7.30
CA TYR A 220 7.84 15.56 -8.00
C TYR A 220 7.73 15.44 -9.52
N LEU A 221 6.66 14.80 -10.03
CA LEU A 221 6.29 14.82 -11.45
C LEU A 221 5.37 16.00 -11.82
N LEU A 222 5.07 16.89 -10.87
CA LEU A 222 4.23 18.05 -11.13
C LEU A 222 4.97 19.25 -11.75
N ASN A 223 6.30 19.17 -11.89
CA ASN A 223 7.08 20.20 -12.58
C ASN A 223 6.71 20.27 -14.07
N ASP A 224 6.87 21.44 -14.67
CA ASP A 224 6.56 21.62 -16.09
C ASP A 224 7.44 20.78 -17.01
N SER A 225 8.69 20.52 -16.63
CA SER A 225 9.60 19.62 -17.36
C SER A 225 9.10 18.17 -17.42
N ASP A 226 8.35 17.73 -16.40
CA ASP A 226 7.81 16.36 -16.30
C ASP A 226 6.43 16.24 -16.94
N ARG A 227 5.81 17.35 -17.40
CA ARG A 227 4.47 17.35 -17.99
C ARG A 227 4.33 16.37 -19.17
N PRO A 228 5.26 16.29 -20.14
CA PRO A 228 5.14 15.33 -21.25
C PRO A 228 5.13 13.87 -20.77
N LEU A 229 5.92 13.55 -19.74
CA LEU A 229 5.96 12.22 -19.14
C LEU A 229 4.64 11.87 -18.42
N VAL A 230 4.12 12.78 -17.59
CA VAL A 230 2.83 12.56 -16.91
C VAL A 230 1.71 12.29 -17.91
N LEU A 231 1.62 13.11 -18.96
CA LEU A 231 0.59 12.95 -19.98
C LEU A 231 0.78 11.67 -20.80
N SER A 232 2.02 11.23 -21.05
CA SER A 232 2.28 9.96 -21.75
C SER A 232 1.87 8.75 -20.91
N ILE A 233 2.12 8.77 -19.58
CA ILE A 233 1.69 7.73 -18.65
C ILE A 233 0.16 7.63 -18.64
N VAL A 234 -0.55 8.75 -18.48
CA VAL A 234 -2.02 8.77 -18.46
C VAL A 234 -2.59 8.25 -19.79
N ARG A 235 -2.16 8.79 -20.94
CA ARG A 235 -2.65 8.35 -22.26
C ARG A 235 -2.41 6.87 -22.51
N SER A 236 -1.21 6.38 -22.19
CA SER A 236 -0.86 4.98 -22.42
C SER A 236 -1.68 4.05 -21.54
N THR A 237 -1.93 4.44 -20.28
CA THR A 237 -2.77 3.67 -19.36
C THR A 237 -4.22 3.65 -19.83
N CYS A 238 -4.79 4.82 -20.18
CA CYS A 238 -6.16 4.92 -20.70
C CYS A 238 -6.36 4.11 -22.00
N ALA A 239 -5.35 4.08 -22.87
CA ALA A 239 -5.41 3.29 -24.11
C ALA A 239 -5.28 1.78 -23.86
N ALA A 240 -4.63 1.39 -22.77
CA ALA A 240 -4.42 -0.02 -22.45
C ALA A 240 -5.63 -0.64 -21.74
N VAL A 241 -6.19 -0.01 -20.71
CA VAL A 241 -7.23 -0.61 -19.85
C VAL A 241 -8.66 -0.27 -20.28
N SER A 242 -9.62 -1.13 -19.93
CA SER A 242 -11.06 -0.98 -20.16
C SER A 242 -11.83 -0.39 -18.98
N ILE A 243 -11.14 -0.05 -17.88
CA ILE A 243 -11.68 0.65 -16.70
C ILE A 243 -11.17 2.10 -16.68
N PRO A 244 -11.84 3.04 -15.99
CA PRO A 244 -11.44 4.43 -16.02
C PRO A 244 -10.09 4.65 -15.32
N VAL A 245 -9.37 5.67 -15.79
CA VAL A 245 -8.11 6.12 -15.20
C VAL A 245 -8.35 7.46 -14.50
N PHE A 246 -7.95 7.52 -13.25
CA PHE A 246 -8.02 8.68 -12.37
C PHE A 246 -6.61 9.22 -12.11
N VAL A 247 -6.55 10.44 -11.60
CA VAL A 247 -5.30 11.07 -11.18
C VAL A 247 -5.50 11.80 -9.86
N LYS A 248 -4.59 11.60 -8.91
CA LYS A 248 -4.59 12.33 -7.63
C LYS A 248 -3.44 13.32 -7.60
N ILE A 249 -3.76 14.62 -7.58
CA ILE A 249 -2.79 15.73 -7.63
C ILE A 249 -2.75 16.53 -6.33
N ARG A 250 -1.73 17.39 -6.23
CA ARG A 250 -1.69 18.57 -5.35
C ARG A 250 -1.84 19.84 -6.20
N LEU A 251 -2.13 20.96 -5.56
CA LEU A 251 -2.18 22.27 -6.22
C LEU A 251 -0.78 22.66 -6.74
N LEU A 252 -0.71 23.25 -7.93
CA LEU A 252 0.51 23.91 -8.42
C LEU A 252 0.66 25.28 -7.78
N ASP A 253 1.76 25.97 -8.08
CA ASP A 253 2.14 27.21 -7.38
C ASP A 253 1.15 28.35 -7.62
N THR A 254 0.40 28.28 -8.71
CA THR A 254 -0.71 29.18 -9.01
C THR A 254 -1.97 28.42 -9.44
N LEU A 255 -3.13 29.06 -9.24
CA LEU A 255 -4.43 28.52 -9.70
C LEU A 255 -4.49 28.36 -11.23
N PRO A 256 -4.04 29.32 -12.06
CA PRO A 256 -4.02 29.15 -13.52
C PRO A 256 -3.19 27.95 -13.99
N GLU A 257 -2.04 27.69 -13.37
CA GLU A 257 -1.23 26.49 -13.67
C GLU A 257 -1.96 25.21 -13.27
N THR A 258 -2.61 25.21 -12.11
CA THR A 258 -3.43 24.07 -11.66
C THR A 258 -4.56 23.78 -12.65
N ILE A 259 -5.29 24.81 -13.08
CA ILE A 259 -6.37 24.69 -14.09
C ILE A 259 -5.80 24.17 -15.41
N LYS A 260 -4.65 24.69 -15.87
CA LYS A 260 -3.97 24.20 -17.08
C LYS A 260 -3.63 22.72 -16.98
N LEU A 261 -3.07 22.28 -15.85
CA LEU A 261 -2.77 20.87 -15.61
C LEU A 261 -4.04 20.01 -15.64
N VAL A 262 -5.10 20.40 -14.95
CA VAL A 262 -6.37 19.66 -14.93
C VAL A 262 -6.96 19.52 -16.33
N LYS A 263 -6.92 20.58 -17.15
CA LYS A 263 -7.32 20.52 -18.56
C LYS A 263 -6.50 19.49 -19.33
N GLN A 264 -5.17 19.51 -19.20
CA GLN A 264 -4.28 18.58 -19.88
C GLN A 264 -4.50 17.13 -19.47
N LEU A 265 -4.77 16.87 -18.18
CA LEU A 265 -5.07 15.53 -17.66
C LEU A 265 -6.41 15.01 -18.20
N LYS A 266 -7.44 15.86 -18.22
CA LYS A 266 -8.74 15.55 -18.84
C LYS A 266 -8.57 15.21 -20.33
N GLU A 267 -7.84 16.03 -21.08
CA GLU A 267 -7.55 15.80 -22.51
C GLU A 267 -6.69 14.55 -22.76
N ALA A 268 -5.86 14.16 -21.79
CA ALA A 268 -5.11 12.90 -21.83
C ALA A 268 -5.98 11.66 -21.59
N GLY A 269 -7.24 11.83 -21.18
CA GLY A 269 -8.21 10.75 -20.98
C GLY A 269 -8.47 10.38 -19.52
N ALA A 270 -7.95 11.14 -18.55
CA ALA A 270 -8.33 10.96 -17.15
C ALA A 270 -9.84 11.22 -17.00
N SER A 271 -10.54 10.36 -16.26
CA SER A 271 -11.98 10.46 -16.03
C SER A 271 -12.36 11.19 -14.73
N LEU A 272 -11.40 11.30 -13.80
CA LEU A 272 -11.55 11.95 -12.51
C LEU A 272 -10.22 12.56 -12.08
N VAL A 273 -10.26 13.73 -11.43
CA VAL A 273 -9.12 14.29 -10.70
C VAL A 273 -9.45 14.46 -9.22
N ALA A 274 -8.66 13.83 -8.35
CA ALA A 274 -8.70 14.06 -6.91
C ALA A 274 -7.65 15.12 -6.54
N ILE A 275 -8.06 16.21 -5.91
CA ILE A 275 -7.18 17.34 -5.59
C ILE A 275 -6.95 17.37 -4.08
N HIS A 276 -5.74 17.04 -3.66
CA HIS A 276 -5.28 17.45 -2.33
C HIS A 276 -5.09 18.95 -2.35
N ALA A 277 -5.94 19.68 -1.63
CA ALA A 277 -6.02 21.14 -1.57
C ALA A 277 -4.82 21.79 -0.84
N ARG A 278 -3.63 21.24 -1.00
CA ARG A 278 -2.35 21.81 -0.57
C ARG A 278 -1.44 21.84 -1.77
N TYR A 279 -0.49 22.74 -1.73
CA TYR A 279 0.50 22.84 -2.77
C TYR A 279 1.36 21.59 -2.86
N ARG A 280 1.88 21.36 -4.07
CA ARG A 280 2.90 20.37 -4.38
C ARG A 280 4.11 20.51 -3.45
N ALA A 281 4.85 19.42 -3.32
CA ALA A 281 6.04 19.36 -2.49
C ALA A 281 7.04 20.46 -2.86
N SER A 282 7.49 21.18 -1.84
CA SER A 282 8.60 22.12 -1.89
C SER A 282 9.26 22.12 -0.52
N PHE A 283 10.59 22.02 -0.47
CA PHE A 283 11.35 22.05 0.79
C PHE A 283 11.41 23.46 1.42
N GLU A 284 10.95 24.47 0.70
CA GLU A 284 11.03 25.89 1.07
C GLU A 284 9.69 26.47 1.52
N ARG A 285 8.57 25.87 1.07
CA ARG A 285 7.23 26.40 1.35
C ARG A 285 6.81 26.14 2.79
N THR A 286 6.36 27.21 3.46
CA THR A 286 5.74 27.19 4.79
C THR A 286 4.44 28.00 4.75
N GLY A 287 3.58 27.86 5.76
CA GLY A 287 2.31 28.59 5.85
C GLY A 287 1.10 27.88 5.21
N PRO A 288 -0.02 28.59 4.99
CA PRO A 288 -1.24 28.01 4.40
C PRO A 288 -0.96 27.31 3.07
N GLY A 289 -1.58 26.15 2.85
CA GLY A 289 -1.33 25.34 1.66
C GLY A 289 0.04 24.66 1.59
N ALA A 290 0.96 24.87 2.55
CA ALA A 290 2.16 24.05 2.68
C ALA A 290 1.79 22.59 3.06
N ARG A 291 2.77 21.68 3.13
CA ARG A 291 2.54 20.25 3.39
C ARG A 291 1.65 19.99 4.61
N ASP A 292 1.88 20.77 5.66
CA ASP A 292 1.30 20.77 6.99
C ASP A 292 0.37 21.98 7.26
N GLY A 293 0.15 22.83 6.25
CA GLY A 293 -0.74 23.99 6.34
C GLY A 293 -2.22 23.65 6.13
N ALA A 294 -3.10 24.62 6.37
CA ALA A 294 -4.52 24.50 6.06
C ALA A 294 -4.75 24.23 4.55
N ALA A 295 -5.78 23.44 4.24
CA ALA A 295 -6.24 23.18 2.88
C ALA A 295 -6.87 24.44 2.26
N MET A 296 -6.50 24.74 1.01
CA MET A 296 -7.03 25.83 0.18
C MET A 296 -8.23 25.32 -0.62
N LEU A 297 -9.35 25.10 0.06
CA LEU A 297 -10.58 24.57 -0.54
C LEU A 297 -11.20 25.52 -1.57
N ASP A 298 -10.90 26.82 -1.48
CA ASP A 298 -11.29 27.84 -2.44
C ASP A 298 -10.70 27.58 -3.83
N GLN A 299 -9.45 27.08 -3.89
CA GLN A 299 -8.86 26.68 -5.15
C GLN A 299 -9.52 25.45 -5.76
N VAL A 300 -9.94 24.47 -4.94
CA VAL A 300 -10.72 23.32 -5.44
C VAL A 300 -12.06 23.78 -6.02
N ARG A 301 -12.75 24.68 -5.32
CA ARG A 301 -13.98 25.31 -5.81
C ARG A 301 -13.79 25.96 -7.17
N ASP A 302 -12.71 26.74 -7.33
CA ASP A 302 -12.48 27.49 -8.56
C ASP A 302 -12.02 26.59 -9.71
N VAL A 303 -11.32 25.48 -9.43
CA VAL A 303 -11.09 24.41 -10.42
C VAL A 303 -12.42 23.74 -10.81
N LYS A 304 -13.32 23.44 -9.86
CA LYS A 304 -14.64 22.85 -10.18
C LYS A 304 -15.49 23.76 -11.05
N LYS A 305 -15.49 25.07 -10.79
CA LYS A 305 -16.15 26.06 -11.67
C LYS A 305 -15.58 26.06 -13.09
N ALA A 306 -14.27 25.87 -13.25
CA ALA A 306 -13.63 25.83 -14.57
C ALA A 306 -13.95 24.54 -15.35
N PHE A 307 -14.33 23.46 -14.66
CA PHE A 307 -14.63 22.16 -15.27
C PHE A 307 -15.93 21.54 -14.71
N PRO A 308 -17.11 22.13 -14.98
CA PRO A 308 -18.37 21.65 -14.43
C PRO A 308 -18.65 20.18 -14.80
N ASP A 309 -18.31 19.76 -16.02
CA ASP A 309 -18.55 18.41 -16.54
C ASP A 309 -17.42 17.41 -16.25
N PHE A 310 -16.40 17.79 -15.47
CA PHE A 310 -15.32 16.88 -15.08
C PHE A 310 -15.46 16.49 -13.62
N THR A 311 -15.27 15.20 -13.31
CA THR A 311 -15.39 14.71 -11.94
C THR A 311 -14.18 15.16 -11.13
N ILE A 312 -14.43 15.98 -10.12
CA ILE A 312 -13.42 16.53 -9.21
C ILE A 312 -13.75 16.07 -7.80
N VAL A 313 -12.76 15.44 -7.15
CA VAL A 313 -12.84 15.03 -5.76
C VAL A 313 -11.98 15.93 -4.89
N SER A 314 -12.56 16.49 -3.84
CA SER A 314 -11.87 17.34 -2.87
C SER A 314 -11.18 16.49 -1.79
N ASN A 315 -9.93 16.82 -1.44
CA ASN A 315 -9.19 16.17 -0.36
C ASN A 315 -8.42 17.21 0.48
N GLY A 316 -8.58 17.17 1.80
CA GLY A 316 -7.84 18.01 2.74
C GLY A 316 -8.71 18.53 3.88
N ASN A 317 -8.18 18.46 5.12
CA ASN A 317 -8.83 18.96 6.35
C ASN A 317 -10.25 18.41 6.61
N ILE A 318 -10.51 17.13 6.28
CA ILE A 318 -11.78 16.43 6.57
C ILE A 318 -11.56 15.50 7.77
N ILE A 319 -12.03 15.91 8.95
CA ILE A 319 -11.81 15.19 10.22
C ILE A 319 -13.14 14.68 10.79
N THR A 320 -14.20 15.45 10.64
CA THR A 320 -15.55 15.16 11.12
C THR A 320 -16.54 15.03 9.97
N TYR A 321 -17.73 14.47 10.24
CA TYR A 321 -18.80 14.44 9.23
C TYR A 321 -19.33 15.84 8.89
N GLU A 322 -19.23 16.79 9.83
CA GLU A 322 -19.52 18.20 9.56
C GLU A 322 -18.54 18.80 8.53
N ASP A 323 -17.24 18.47 8.63
CA ASP A 323 -16.25 18.87 7.63
C ASP A 323 -16.58 18.30 6.24
N VAL A 324 -17.13 17.08 6.18
CA VAL A 324 -17.57 16.46 4.92
C VAL A 324 -18.65 17.31 4.25
N LYS A 325 -19.70 17.68 5.00
CA LYS A 325 -20.81 18.51 4.50
C LYS A 325 -20.31 19.88 4.07
N ASN A 326 -19.57 20.56 4.94
CA ASN A 326 -19.03 21.90 4.67
C ASN A 326 -18.09 21.91 3.46
N ASN A 327 -17.26 20.88 3.31
CA ASN A 327 -16.36 20.77 2.16
C ASN A 327 -17.14 20.62 0.85
N LEU A 328 -18.11 19.68 0.78
CA LEU A 328 -18.93 19.48 -0.41
C LEU A 328 -19.75 20.73 -0.74
N GLU A 329 -20.36 21.35 0.27
CA GLU A 329 -21.14 22.57 0.09
C GLU A 329 -20.29 23.74 -0.42
N PHE A 330 -19.11 23.95 0.15
CA PHE A 330 -18.24 25.06 -0.20
C PHE A 330 -17.55 24.87 -1.55
N THR A 331 -17.01 23.68 -1.80
CA THR A 331 -16.22 23.40 -3.00
C THR A 331 -17.08 23.06 -4.21
N LYS A 332 -18.32 22.58 -3.99
CA LYS A 332 -19.17 21.98 -5.03
C LYS A 332 -18.50 20.81 -5.77
N ALA A 333 -17.46 20.22 -5.18
CA ALA A 333 -16.82 19.02 -5.71
C ALA A 333 -17.81 17.86 -5.77
N ASP A 334 -17.58 16.92 -6.69
CA ASP A 334 -18.47 15.79 -6.93
C ASP A 334 -18.33 14.70 -5.85
N GLY A 335 -17.20 14.72 -5.14
CA GLY A 335 -16.95 13.86 -3.99
C GLY A 335 -15.90 14.43 -3.05
N VAL A 336 -15.79 13.81 -1.89
CA VAL A 336 -14.87 14.16 -0.81
C VAL A 336 -14.08 12.94 -0.38
N MET A 337 -12.79 13.14 -0.18
CA MET A 337 -11.85 12.07 0.18
C MET A 337 -11.19 12.38 1.52
N SER A 338 -11.33 11.49 2.50
CA SER A 338 -10.67 11.61 3.81
C SER A 338 -9.46 10.69 3.93
N ALA A 339 -8.40 11.19 4.58
CA ALA A 339 -7.15 10.46 4.83
C ALA A 339 -6.84 10.43 6.33
N GLU A 340 -6.41 11.54 6.92
CA GLU A 340 -6.04 11.56 8.34
C GLU A 340 -7.24 11.35 9.26
N GLY A 341 -8.34 12.08 9.04
CA GLY A 341 -9.54 12.00 9.89
C GLY A 341 -10.15 10.60 9.96
N ILE A 342 -10.26 9.91 8.82
CA ILE A 342 -10.85 8.58 8.77
C ILE A 342 -10.01 7.51 9.49
N LEU A 343 -8.70 7.74 9.71
CA LEU A 343 -7.88 6.86 10.56
C LEU A 343 -8.24 6.98 12.04
N ASP A 344 -8.68 8.16 12.48
CA ASP A 344 -9.11 8.39 13.85
C ASP A 344 -10.56 7.90 14.06
N ASN A 345 -11.41 8.04 13.02
CA ASN A 345 -12.77 7.54 13.02
C ASN A 345 -13.09 6.82 11.69
N PRO A 346 -12.93 5.48 11.61
CA PRO A 346 -13.31 4.71 10.42
C PRO A 346 -14.80 4.80 10.06
N ALA A 347 -15.64 5.18 11.02
CA ALA A 347 -17.07 5.41 10.82
C ALA A 347 -17.41 6.87 10.44
N LEU A 348 -16.44 7.62 9.90
CA LEU A 348 -16.60 9.03 9.51
C LEU A 348 -17.83 9.31 8.64
N TYR A 349 -18.24 8.36 7.79
CA TYR A 349 -19.35 8.51 6.86
C TYR A 349 -20.65 7.83 7.32
N VAL A 350 -20.74 7.35 8.56
CA VAL A 350 -21.89 6.57 9.04
C VAL A 350 -23.21 7.35 8.91
N GLU A 351 -23.18 8.65 9.19
CA GLU A 351 -24.34 9.55 9.10
C GLU A 351 -24.81 9.79 7.65
N SER A 352 -24.06 9.34 6.65
CA SER A 352 -24.50 9.38 5.24
C SER A 352 -25.31 8.18 4.80
N LEU A 353 -25.38 7.12 5.62
CA LEU A 353 -26.10 5.89 5.29
C LEU A 353 -27.61 6.11 5.46
N GLU A 354 -28.36 5.85 4.38
CA GLU A 354 -29.82 5.87 4.45
C GLU A 354 -30.32 4.74 5.37
N GLY A 355 -31.18 5.08 6.33
CA GLY A 355 -31.80 4.11 7.24
C GLY A 355 -30.89 3.56 8.34
N VAL A 356 -29.71 4.14 8.57
CA VAL A 356 -28.85 3.76 9.70
C VAL A 356 -29.57 4.02 11.04
N SER A 357 -29.53 3.05 11.96
CA SER A 357 -30.18 3.20 13.26
C SER A 357 -29.40 4.13 14.19
N GLU A 358 -30.11 4.83 15.08
CA GLU A 358 -29.49 5.61 16.16
C GLU A 358 -28.57 4.74 17.03
N GLU A 359 -28.94 3.48 17.27
CA GLU A 359 -28.11 2.50 17.97
C GLU A 359 -26.77 2.28 17.26
N THR A 360 -26.75 2.16 15.93
CA THR A 360 -25.51 2.01 15.17
C THR A 360 -24.65 3.25 15.28
N ILE A 361 -25.25 4.44 15.16
CA ILE A 361 -24.56 5.72 15.33
C ILE A 361 -23.94 5.83 16.73
N GLU A 362 -24.69 5.47 17.78
CA GLU A 362 -24.20 5.52 19.15
C GLU A 362 -23.08 4.50 19.39
N ARG A 363 -23.21 3.28 18.85
CA ARG A 363 -22.23 2.20 18.99
C ARG A 363 -20.86 2.58 18.41
N VAL A 364 -20.82 3.29 17.28
CA VAL A 364 -19.54 3.69 16.64
C VAL A 364 -18.91 4.93 17.28
N LYS A 365 -19.61 5.63 18.19
CA LYS A 365 -19.00 6.71 19.00
C LYS A 365 -17.99 6.16 20.01
N ASP A 366 -18.12 4.89 20.42
CA ASP A 366 -17.10 4.21 21.18
C ASP A 366 -16.03 3.65 20.23
N PRO A 367 -14.82 4.25 20.19
CA PRO A 367 -13.78 3.82 19.26
C PRO A 367 -13.24 2.41 19.59
N THR A 368 -13.51 1.86 20.78
CA THR A 368 -13.14 0.48 21.10
C THR A 368 -13.94 -0.54 20.29
N ASN A 369 -15.19 -0.22 19.93
CA ASN A 369 -16.00 -1.08 19.06
C ASN A 369 -15.39 -1.15 17.65
N LEU A 370 -15.01 0.00 17.08
CA LEU A 370 -14.35 0.07 15.77
C LEU A 370 -12.99 -0.65 15.78
N ALA A 371 -12.21 -0.51 16.86
CA ALA A 371 -10.93 -1.20 16.99
C ALA A 371 -11.08 -2.72 17.07
N LEU A 372 -12.09 -3.24 17.79
CA LEU A 372 -12.38 -4.67 17.87
C LEU A 372 -12.88 -5.24 16.54
N GLU A 373 -13.75 -4.51 15.83
CA GLU A 373 -14.20 -4.91 14.49
C GLU A 373 -13.06 -4.94 13.47
N TYR A 374 -12.18 -3.94 13.54
CA TYR A 374 -10.96 -3.91 12.74
C TYR A 374 -10.09 -5.16 13.01
N ILE A 375 -9.88 -5.51 14.27
CA ILE A 375 -9.13 -6.72 14.67
C ILE A 375 -9.79 -7.98 14.09
N GLU A 376 -11.11 -8.09 14.11
CA GLU A 376 -11.83 -9.24 13.53
C GLU A 376 -11.69 -9.29 12.00
N LEU A 377 -11.67 -8.14 11.33
CA LEU A 377 -11.35 -8.07 9.91
C LEU A 377 -9.90 -8.49 9.63
N VAL A 378 -8.95 -8.12 10.49
CA VAL A 378 -7.54 -8.53 10.37
C VAL A 378 -7.36 -10.04 10.57
N ARG A 379 -8.14 -10.68 11.45
CA ARG A 379 -8.13 -12.15 11.58
C ARG A 379 -8.50 -12.85 10.28
N ARG A 380 -9.48 -12.31 9.57
CA ARG A 380 -9.96 -12.85 8.29
C ARG A 380 -9.06 -12.49 7.11
N TYR A 381 -8.51 -11.29 7.12
CA TYR A 381 -7.66 -10.73 6.07
C TYR A 381 -6.37 -10.19 6.70
N PRO A 382 -5.32 -11.02 6.81
CA PRO A 382 -4.12 -10.65 7.56
C PRO A 382 -3.45 -9.36 7.08
N ALA A 383 -3.21 -8.45 8.02
CA ALA A 383 -2.38 -7.26 7.87
C ALA A 383 -1.14 -7.35 8.77
N THR A 384 -0.12 -6.54 8.51
CA THR A 384 1.08 -6.53 9.36
C THR A 384 0.74 -6.02 10.76
N ILE A 385 1.33 -6.59 11.81
CA ILE A 385 1.10 -6.13 13.19
C ILE A 385 1.43 -4.66 13.38
N ARG A 386 2.44 -4.14 12.67
CA ARG A 386 2.75 -2.71 12.67
C ARG A 386 1.56 -1.85 12.21
N THR A 387 0.90 -2.25 11.13
CA THR A 387 -0.30 -1.59 10.61
C THR A 387 -1.46 -1.70 11.61
N VAL A 388 -1.63 -2.87 12.24
CA VAL A 388 -2.66 -3.07 13.27
C VAL A 388 -2.45 -2.16 14.49
N VAL A 389 -1.22 -2.11 15.01
CA VAL A 389 -0.82 -1.21 16.09
C VAL A 389 -1.01 0.24 15.68
N PHE A 390 -0.68 0.62 14.45
CA PHE A 390 -0.87 1.97 13.94
C PHE A 390 -2.35 2.38 13.97
N HIS A 391 -3.25 1.58 13.40
CA HIS A 391 -4.69 1.87 13.38
C HIS A 391 -5.30 1.91 14.78
N THR A 392 -4.92 0.97 15.64
CA THR A 392 -5.36 0.94 17.05
C THR A 392 -4.95 2.24 17.77
N ARG A 393 -3.71 2.72 17.53
CA ARG A 393 -3.22 3.98 18.10
C ARG A 393 -3.92 5.22 17.54
N ARG A 394 -4.37 5.18 16.28
CA ARG A 394 -5.14 6.29 15.67
C ARG A 394 -6.52 6.35 16.30
N MET A 395 -7.27 5.26 16.27
CA MET A 395 -8.63 5.18 16.84
C MET A 395 -8.67 5.44 18.35
N LEU A 396 -7.72 4.89 19.12
CA LEU A 396 -7.77 4.92 20.59
C LEU A 396 -6.80 5.92 21.21
N ARG A 397 -6.27 6.88 20.44
CA ARG A 397 -5.18 7.78 20.90
C ARG A 397 -5.43 8.39 22.28
N ASP A 398 -6.60 8.98 22.47
CA ASP A 398 -6.92 9.70 23.71
C ASP A 398 -7.14 8.76 24.89
N LEU A 399 -7.78 7.61 24.65
CA LEU A 399 -8.00 6.58 25.66
C LEU A 399 -6.69 5.89 26.07
N LEU A 400 -5.83 5.57 25.10
CA LEU A 400 -4.50 5.02 25.35
C LEU A 400 -3.61 5.98 26.14
N ASN A 401 -3.73 7.29 25.90
CA ASN A 401 -3.01 8.29 26.69
C ASN A 401 -3.60 8.41 28.10
N ARG A 402 -4.94 8.50 28.22
CA ARG A 402 -5.66 8.59 29.50
C ARG A 402 -5.31 7.43 30.43
N PHE A 403 -5.30 6.21 29.92
CA PHE A 403 -5.04 4.99 30.70
C PHE A 403 -3.57 4.53 30.65
N GLN A 404 -2.66 5.37 30.16
CA GLN A 404 -1.22 5.09 30.08
C GLN A 404 -0.86 3.80 29.34
N LEU A 405 -1.63 3.42 28.31
CA LEU A 405 -1.46 2.21 27.50
C LEU A 405 -0.76 2.45 26.16
N MET A 406 -0.43 3.70 25.82
CA MET A 406 0.19 4.04 24.52
C MET A 406 1.46 3.23 24.24
N GLN A 407 2.38 3.12 25.21
CA GLN A 407 3.63 2.37 25.02
C GLN A 407 3.39 0.86 24.98
N ASP A 408 2.44 0.36 25.76
CA ASP A 408 2.06 -1.07 25.76
C ASP A 408 1.49 -1.45 24.38
N CYS A 409 0.65 -0.59 23.81
CA CYS A 409 0.12 -0.76 22.45
C CYS A 409 1.24 -0.76 21.39
N ILE A 410 2.21 0.14 21.50
CA ILE A 410 3.35 0.23 20.56
C ILE A 410 4.22 -1.02 20.63
N ALA A 411 4.33 -1.64 21.81
CA ALA A 411 5.18 -2.80 22.05
C ALA A 411 4.54 -4.14 21.64
N CYS A 412 3.27 -4.16 21.22
CA CYS A 412 2.59 -5.38 20.79
C CYS A 412 3.27 -6.00 19.56
N GLU A 413 3.47 -7.31 19.58
CA GLU A 413 4.06 -8.12 18.51
C GLU A 413 3.06 -9.09 17.90
N THR A 414 1.89 -9.27 18.52
CA THR A 414 0.82 -10.16 18.05
C THR A 414 -0.55 -9.49 18.06
N LEU A 415 -1.50 -10.07 17.29
CA LEU A 415 -2.87 -9.55 17.22
C LEU A 415 -3.60 -9.69 18.56
N ASP A 416 -3.38 -10.79 19.28
CA ASP A 416 -3.99 -11.07 20.58
C ASP A 416 -3.52 -10.08 21.66
N GLU A 417 -2.26 -9.65 21.61
CA GLU A 417 -1.75 -8.59 22.48
C GLU A 417 -2.44 -7.25 22.19
N VAL A 418 -2.61 -6.89 20.92
CA VAL A 418 -3.35 -5.67 20.56
C VAL A 418 -4.78 -5.73 21.05
N GLU A 419 -5.48 -6.84 20.83
CA GLU A 419 -6.84 -7.03 21.33
C GLU A 419 -6.92 -6.95 22.86
N SER A 420 -5.95 -7.52 23.57
CA SER A 420 -5.84 -7.40 25.03
C SER A 420 -5.74 -5.94 25.47
N ILE A 421 -4.96 -5.11 24.76
CA ILE A 421 -4.90 -3.66 25.02
C ILE A 421 -6.26 -3.00 24.80
N VAL A 422 -6.96 -3.28 23.71
CA VAL A 422 -8.29 -2.71 23.44
C VAL A 422 -9.30 -3.11 24.52
N ASN A 423 -9.28 -4.38 24.95
CA ASN A 423 -10.13 -4.87 26.03
C ASN A 423 -9.83 -4.22 27.38
N ARG A 424 -8.55 -3.95 27.69
CA ARG A 424 -8.16 -3.19 28.87
C ARG A 424 -8.70 -1.76 28.83
N VAL A 425 -8.58 -1.08 27.68
CA VAL A 425 -9.18 0.25 27.47
C VAL A 425 -10.68 0.20 27.75
N ARG A 426 -11.40 -0.75 27.15
CA ARG A 426 -12.84 -0.92 27.34
C ARG A 426 -13.21 -1.15 28.81
N LYS A 427 -12.46 -2.01 29.51
CA LYS A 427 -12.64 -2.24 30.94
C LYS A 427 -12.47 -0.95 31.76
N TYR A 428 -11.41 -0.19 31.51
CA TYR A 428 -11.17 1.08 32.22
C TYR A 428 -12.22 2.15 31.90
N CYS A 429 -12.84 2.12 30.72
CA CYS A 429 -13.98 2.98 30.41
C CYS A 429 -15.23 2.58 31.20
N SER A 430 -15.53 1.28 31.31
CA SER A 430 -16.72 0.78 32.01
C SER A 430 -16.60 0.79 33.54
N ASP A 431 -15.37 0.63 34.04
CA ASP A 431 -15.03 0.59 35.46
C ASP A 431 -13.77 1.44 35.69
N PRO A 432 -13.92 2.76 35.84
CA PRO A 432 -12.79 3.68 36.04
C PRO A 432 -11.97 3.37 37.30
N ASP A 433 -12.57 2.77 38.33
CA ASP A 433 -11.89 2.43 39.59
C ASP A 433 -10.90 1.27 39.40
N SER A 434 -11.06 0.47 38.33
CA SER A 434 -10.10 -0.58 37.97
C SER A 434 -8.79 -0.05 37.36
N PHE A 435 -8.73 1.24 37.00
CA PHE A 435 -7.51 1.88 36.53
C PHE A 435 -6.74 2.53 37.69
N THR A 436 -5.46 2.16 37.84
CA THR A 436 -4.56 2.82 38.78
C THR A 436 -3.50 3.60 38.01
N TYR A 437 -3.39 4.89 38.31
CA TYR A 437 -2.40 5.77 37.69
C TYR A 437 -0.98 5.41 38.16
N ASP A 438 -0.08 5.22 37.20
CA ASP A 438 1.33 4.94 37.44
C ASP A 438 2.16 6.22 37.24
N ALA A 439 2.60 6.82 38.35
CA ALA A 439 3.38 8.06 38.33
C ALA A 439 4.75 7.90 37.66
N GLU A 440 5.39 6.73 37.79
CA GLU A 440 6.70 6.47 37.17
C GLU A 440 6.56 6.30 35.66
N LYS A 441 5.51 5.61 35.20
CA LYS A 441 5.20 5.50 33.77
C LYS A 441 4.91 6.85 33.15
N ALA A 442 4.17 7.72 33.85
CA ALA A 442 3.92 9.09 33.40
C ALA A 442 5.21 9.92 33.30
N LYS A 443 6.07 9.83 34.32
CA LYS A 443 7.37 10.50 34.34
C LYS A 443 8.25 10.06 33.17
N LYS A 444 8.39 8.74 32.96
CA LYS A 444 9.14 8.19 31.83
C LYS A 444 8.57 8.63 30.47
N ALA A 445 7.26 8.61 30.30
CA ALA A 445 6.62 9.07 29.07
C ALA A 445 6.91 10.56 28.78
N LYS A 446 6.93 11.40 29.83
CA LYS A 446 7.29 12.81 29.72
C LYS A 446 8.76 13.00 29.34
N GLU A 447 9.67 12.23 29.93
CA GLU A 447 11.10 12.23 29.61
C GLU A 447 11.36 11.75 28.17
N ASP A 448 10.71 10.68 27.73
CA ASP A 448 10.80 10.16 26.36
C ASP A 448 10.27 11.18 25.33
N LEU A 449 9.16 11.85 25.64
CA LEU A 449 8.62 12.93 24.79
C LEU A 449 9.58 14.12 24.73
N ALA A 450 10.19 14.51 25.85
CA ALA A 450 11.17 15.58 25.90
C ALA A 450 12.41 15.24 25.06
N ARG A 451 12.95 14.01 25.20
CA ARG A 451 14.07 13.51 24.40
C ARG A 451 13.74 13.56 22.90
N LYS A 452 12.55 13.10 22.51
CA LYS A 452 12.10 13.13 21.12
C LYS A 452 12.01 14.56 20.56
N LYS A 453 11.45 15.50 21.33
CA LYS A 453 11.41 16.92 20.94
C LYS A 453 12.80 17.52 20.80
N GLU A 454 13.74 17.14 21.67
CA GLU A 454 15.12 17.59 21.60
C GLU A 454 15.83 17.05 20.35
N GLU A 455 15.66 15.76 20.03
CA GLU A 455 16.19 15.12 18.81
C GLU A 455 15.60 15.76 17.54
N GLU A 456 14.29 15.98 17.50
CA GLU A 456 13.64 16.69 16.39
C GLU A 456 14.17 18.13 16.26
N GLY A 457 14.38 18.82 17.38
CA GLY A 457 15.01 20.14 17.40
C GLY A 457 16.45 20.13 16.86
N LYS A 458 17.25 19.11 17.19
CA LYS A 458 18.59 18.90 16.62
C LYS A 458 18.52 18.69 15.11
N ARG A 459 17.56 17.89 14.64
CA ARG A 459 17.34 17.64 13.20
C ARG A 459 16.95 18.92 12.46
N LYS A 460 15.97 19.67 12.96
CA LYS A 460 15.55 20.96 12.36
C LYS A 460 16.71 21.96 12.29
N ARG A 461 17.51 22.09 13.36
CA ARG A 461 18.72 22.94 13.35
C ARG A 461 19.76 22.48 12.33
N TYR A 462 19.94 21.16 12.15
CA TYR A 462 20.80 20.60 11.11
C TYR A 462 20.30 20.97 9.71
N GLU A 463 19.01 20.75 9.43
CA GLU A 463 18.37 21.06 8.16
C GLU A 463 18.48 22.57 7.83
N GLU A 464 18.21 23.45 8.79
CA GLU A 464 18.38 24.90 8.64
C GLU A 464 19.83 25.29 8.32
N ARG A 465 20.80 24.67 9.00
CA ARG A 465 22.21 24.90 8.73
C ARG A 465 22.58 24.47 7.31
N MET A 466 22.06 23.33 6.85
CA MET A 466 22.26 22.85 5.48
C MET A 466 21.61 23.79 4.46
N LYS A 467 20.41 24.32 4.74
CA LYS A 467 19.77 25.37 3.94
C LYS A 467 20.64 26.61 3.79
N ARG A 468 21.21 27.12 4.90
CA ARG A 468 22.11 28.29 4.86
C ARG A 468 23.39 28.00 4.08
N LYS A 469 23.96 26.79 4.22
CA LYS A 469 25.16 26.35 3.49
C LYS A 469 24.90 26.24 1.99
N ALA A 470 23.78 25.64 1.60
CA ALA A 470 23.33 25.55 0.20
C ALA A 470 23.27 26.92 -0.45
N LYS A 471 22.59 27.87 0.20
CA LYS A 471 22.47 29.25 -0.26
C LYS A 471 23.81 29.95 -0.40
N ARG A 472 24.69 29.84 0.61
CA ARG A 472 26.02 30.49 0.60
C ARG A 472 26.90 29.98 -0.53
N GLU A 473 26.80 28.69 -0.84
CA GLU A 473 27.66 28.04 -1.84
C GLU A 473 27.01 27.93 -3.21
N ASN A 474 25.86 28.58 -3.40
CA ASN A 474 25.05 28.55 -4.62
C ASN A 474 24.80 27.12 -5.14
N LYS A 475 24.49 26.20 -4.22
CA LYS A 475 24.14 24.82 -4.54
C LYS A 475 22.66 24.59 -4.24
N PRO A 476 21.98 23.71 -5.00
CA PRO A 476 20.61 23.32 -4.66
C PRO A 476 20.58 22.75 -3.23
N LEU A 477 19.51 23.03 -2.47
CA LEU A 477 19.34 22.50 -1.11
C LEU A 477 19.53 20.97 -1.08
N ASP A 478 19.04 20.34 -2.13
CA ASP A 478 19.16 18.90 -2.35
C ASP A 478 20.61 18.43 -2.39
N HIS A 479 21.58 19.25 -2.82
CA HIS A 479 23.00 18.89 -2.71
C HIS A 479 23.39 18.58 -1.27
N TYR A 480 22.94 19.36 -0.29
CA TYR A 480 23.30 19.16 1.12
C TYR A 480 22.41 18.16 1.85
N LEU A 481 21.17 17.96 1.40
CA LEU A 481 20.30 16.88 1.86
C LEU A 481 20.65 15.52 1.21
N ASN A 482 21.34 15.54 0.06
CA ASN A 482 21.74 14.37 -0.72
C ASN A 482 23.23 14.02 -0.61
N ILE A 483 24.09 14.88 -0.04
CA ILE A 483 25.45 14.47 0.33
C ILE A 483 25.33 13.33 1.33
N GLY A 484 25.63 12.12 0.86
CA GLY A 484 25.44 10.89 1.62
C GLY A 484 24.07 10.23 1.53
N ALA A 485 23.19 10.63 0.62
CA ALA A 485 21.93 9.92 0.36
C ALA A 485 22.13 8.68 -0.52
N GLU A 486 23.12 8.71 -1.41
CA GLU A 486 23.51 7.53 -2.19
C GLU A 486 23.94 6.41 -1.23
N LEU A 487 23.32 5.25 -1.38
CA LEU A 487 23.70 4.06 -0.64
C LEU A 487 25.16 3.72 -0.95
N PRO A 488 25.99 3.48 0.07
CA PRO A 488 27.37 3.07 -0.14
C PRO A 488 27.39 1.75 -0.89
N SER A 489 27.97 1.73 -2.09
CA SER A 489 28.03 0.50 -2.89
C SER A 489 28.81 -0.61 -2.18
N LEU A 490 28.54 -1.87 -2.52
CA LEU A 490 29.32 -3.01 -2.02
C LEU A 490 30.82 -2.86 -2.33
N PHE A 491 31.14 -2.25 -3.47
CA PHE A 491 32.51 -1.93 -3.85
C PHE A 491 33.12 -0.89 -2.89
N THR A 492 32.40 0.20 -2.60
CA THR A 492 32.81 1.24 -1.65
C THR A 492 33.09 0.64 -0.27
N ILE A 493 32.19 -0.21 0.22
CA ILE A 493 32.33 -0.85 1.54
C ILE A 493 33.53 -1.78 1.59
N LYS A 494 33.71 -2.63 0.57
CA LYS A 494 34.86 -3.55 0.48
C LYS A 494 36.19 -2.80 0.43
N THR A 495 36.24 -1.66 -0.26
CA THR A 495 37.44 -0.83 -0.39
C THR A 495 37.76 -0.08 0.90
N LEU A 496 36.76 0.36 1.67
CA LEU A 496 36.96 1.12 2.90
C LEU A 496 37.22 0.25 4.14
N LYS A 497 36.62 -0.94 4.22
CA LYS A 497 36.79 -1.87 5.36
C LYS A 497 38.24 -2.13 5.80
N PRO A 498 39.23 -2.33 4.89
CA PRO A 498 40.62 -2.58 5.30
C PRO A 498 41.41 -1.32 5.70
N LEU A 499 40.87 -0.11 5.51
CA LEU A 499 41.56 1.13 5.86
C LEU A 499 41.47 1.42 7.37
N GLU A 500 42.42 2.21 7.88
CA GLU A 500 42.35 2.76 9.24
C GLU A 500 41.11 3.65 9.43
N GLN A 501 40.55 3.65 10.64
CA GLN A 501 39.28 4.31 10.95
C GLN A 501 39.25 5.80 10.59
N ASP A 502 40.37 6.52 10.75
CA ASP A 502 40.43 7.95 10.40
C ASP A 502 40.31 8.17 8.89
N LYS A 503 40.94 7.31 8.08
CA LYS A 503 40.80 7.34 6.61
C LYS A 503 39.41 6.89 6.17
N GLN A 504 38.85 5.86 6.81
CA GLN A 504 37.46 5.46 6.59
C GLN A 504 36.52 6.65 6.81
N LYS A 505 36.66 7.33 7.96
CA LYS A 505 35.83 8.48 8.33
C LYS A 505 35.98 9.65 7.38
N GLN A 506 37.20 9.93 6.92
CA GLN A 506 37.47 11.00 5.97
C GLN A 506 36.77 10.75 4.62
N VAL A 507 36.92 9.54 4.06
CA VAL A 507 36.31 9.19 2.76
C VAL A 507 34.79 9.02 2.90
N TRP A 508 34.33 8.43 4.00
CA TRP A 508 32.91 8.22 4.28
C TRP A 508 32.16 9.55 4.42
N ASN A 509 32.70 10.52 5.17
CA ASN A 509 32.04 11.80 5.36
C ASN A 509 32.00 12.67 4.09
N ALA A 510 32.85 12.39 3.10
CA ALA A 510 32.85 13.09 1.82
C ALA A 510 31.64 12.72 0.94
N SER A 511 31.10 11.51 1.09
CA SER A 511 30.16 10.92 0.11
C SER A 511 28.99 10.13 0.71
N HIS A 512 29.03 9.73 1.98
CA HIS A 512 28.09 8.81 2.65
C HIS A 512 27.66 9.29 4.05
N GLY A 513 27.78 10.60 4.32
CA GLY A 513 27.58 11.19 5.66
C GLY A 513 26.18 11.10 6.28
N GLN A 514 25.15 10.65 5.54
CA GLN A 514 23.82 10.35 6.10
C GLN A 514 23.66 8.89 6.51
N HIS A 515 24.52 7.99 6.00
CA HIS A 515 24.50 6.57 6.32
C HIS A 515 25.43 6.25 7.49
N CYS A 516 25.01 5.33 8.35
CA CYS A 516 25.81 4.99 9.51
C CYS A 516 27.05 4.19 9.10
N MET A 517 28.23 4.83 9.16
CA MET A 517 29.51 4.15 8.86
C MET A 517 29.70 2.86 9.67
N ALA A 518 29.30 2.87 10.94
CA ALA A 518 29.39 1.70 11.81
C ALA A 518 28.48 0.54 11.37
N TYR A 519 27.29 0.85 10.85
CA TYR A 519 26.37 -0.15 10.32
C TYR A 519 26.96 -0.86 9.10
N HIS A 520 27.63 -0.12 8.21
CA HIS A 520 28.15 -0.65 6.95
C HIS A 520 29.57 -1.24 7.04
N LEU A 521 30.46 -0.63 7.82
CA LEU A 521 31.88 -0.96 7.82
C LEU A 521 32.31 -1.87 8.98
N TRP A 522 31.66 -1.82 10.14
CA TRP A 522 32.15 -2.50 11.35
C TRP A 522 31.54 -3.89 11.53
N GLU A 523 32.35 -4.84 11.97
CA GLU A 523 31.85 -6.16 12.39
C GLU A 523 30.95 -6.00 13.62
N GLY A 524 29.72 -6.50 13.53
CA GLY A 524 28.66 -6.33 14.54
C GLY A 524 27.75 -5.12 14.32
N GLY A 525 27.99 -4.30 13.29
CA GLY A 525 27.12 -3.20 12.89
C GLY A 525 27.00 -2.07 13.91
N CYS A 526 26.00 -1.21 13.72
CA CYS A 526 25.78 -0.08 14.61
C CYS A 526 25.07 -0.51 15.91
N LYS A 527 25.80 -0.44 17.04
CA LYS A 527 25.27 -0.74 18.38
C LYS A 527 24.11 0.17 18.84
N ARG A 528 23.90 1.31 18.18
CA ARG A 528 22.81 2.24 18.50
C ARG A 528 21.47 1.80 17.91
N GLY A 529 21.46 0.86 16.95
CA GLY A 529 20.24 0.36 16.31
C GLY A 529 19.33 1.50 15.87
N ARG A 530 18.05 1.43 16.26
CA ARG A 530 17.04 2.47 15.96
C ARG A 530 17.30 3.85 16.61
N GLY A 531 18.21 3.94 17.58
CA GLY A 531 18.65 5.21 18.18
C GLY A 531 19.80 5.88 17.44
N CYS A 532 20.21 5.34 16.28
CA CYS A 532 21.25 5.95 15.46
C CYS A 532 20.71 7.16 14.70
N ALA A 533 21.44 8.28 14.75
CA ALA A 533 21.09 9.50 14.03
C ALA A 533 21.37 9.43 12.51
N PHE A 534 21.86 8.29 12.02
CA PHE A 534 22.22 8.05 10.62
C PHE A 534 21.42 6.86 10.09
N LEU A 535 21.15 6.86 8.78
CA LEU A 535 20.37 5.84 8.09
C LEU A 535 21.06 4.46 8.19
N HIS A 536 20.27 3.42 8.45
CA HIS A 536 20.67 2.01 8.49
C HIS A 536 20.02 1.26 7.32
N CYS A 537 20.38 1.63 6.09
CA CYS A 537 19.77 1.03 4.92
C CYS A 537 20.69 -0.06 4.34
N ASP A 538 20.16 -1.25 4.05
CA ASP A 538 20.95 -2.31 3.46
C ASP A 538 21.36 -1.99 2.02
N VAL A 539 22.58 -2.39 1.67
CA VAL A 539 23.19 -2.12 0.36
C VAL A 539 22.60 -3.03 -0.73
N GLY A 540 21.90 -4.09 -0.32
CA GLY A 540 21.26 -5.09 -1.19
C GLY A 540 19.80 -4.80 -1.53
N GLY A 541 19.24 -3.68 -1.08
CA GLY A 541 17.86 -3.30 -1.34
C GLY A 541 17.34 -2.32 -0.30
N PHE A 542 16.52 -1.38 -0.75
CA PHE A 542 15.78 -0.46 0.11
C PHE A 542 14.74 -1.30 0.88
N ASP A 543 14.94 -1.53 2.18
CA ASP A 543 13.87 -2.08 3.00
C ASP A 543 12.87 -0.94 3.29
N GLU A 544 11.85 -0.83 2.43
CA GLU A 544 10.71 0.10 2.58
C GLU A 544 10.04 -0.02 3.96
N LYS A 545 10.33 -1.10 4.72
CA LYS A 545 9.84 -1.29 6.08
C LYS A 545 10.35 -0.25 7.06
N GLU A 546 11.36 0.57 6.81
CA GLU A 546 11.90 1.46 7.86
C GLU A 546 11.32 2.89 7.92
N GLU A 547 10.63 3.42 6.91
CA GLU A 547 10.21 4.84 6.93
C GLU A 547 8.69 5.10 6.87
N VAL A 548 7.84 4.18 7.34
CA VAL A 548 6.40 4.47 7.57
C VAL A 548 6.16 5.08 8.95
N ALA A 549 6.91 6.11 9.35
CA ALA A 549 6.71 6.76 10.64
C ALA A 549 6.84 8.30 10.52
N GLY A 550 5.81 8.93 9.94
CA GLY A 550 5.46 10.34 10.15
C GLY A 550 6.11 11.34 9.19
#